data_AF-A0A4Q6XER7-F1
#
_entry.id   AF-A0A4Q6XER7-F1
#
_cell.length_a   1.000
_cell.length_b   1.000
_cell.length_c   1.000
_cell.angle_alpha   90.00
_cell.angle_beta   90.00
_cell.angle_gamma   90.00
#
_symmetry.space_group_name_H-M   'P 1'
#
loop_
_entity.id
_entity.type
_entity.pdbx_description
1 polymer ?
#
loop_
_entity_poly.entity_id
_entity_poly.type
_entity_poly.pdbx_seq_one_letter_code
_entity_poly.pdbx_strand_id
1 'polypeptide(L)'
;MKIYEMIFQKGLDERISIFCESNSISSRRYFIQLMREEIDLELKNFKDSRVDGSSSDMLFLFEEIYKESHFHLDVMEDFFIEKGIAKFCENVFLGVEERKVFRVEE
;
A
#
# COMPACT_ATOMS: atom_id res chain seq x y z
N MET A 1 15.81 -12.21 -15.40
CA MET A 1 14.46 -11.67 -15.70
C MET A 1 14.30 -10.35 -14.97
N LYS A 2 13.64 -9.35 -15.55
CA LYS A 2 13.33 -8.09 -14.84
C LYS A 2 11.98 -8.25 -14.16
N ILE A 3 11.94 -8.01 -12.85
CA ILE A 3 10.70 -7.91 -12.08
C ILE A 3 10.67 -6.52 -11.45
N TYR A 4 9.49 -5.95 -11.30
CA TYR A 4 9.28 -4.67 -10.66
C TYR A 4 8.62 -4.89 -9.31
N GLU A 5 9.21 -4.36 -8.26
CA GLU A 5 8.61 -4.31 -6.93
C GLU A 5 7.85 -2.99 -6.79
N MET A 6 6.54 -3.07 -6.67
CA MET A 6 5.71 -1.92 -6.33
C MET A 6 5.61 -1.84 -4.81
N ILE A 7 5.89 -0.67 -4.25
CA ILE A 7 6.06 -0.45 -2.82
C ILE A 7 5.08 0.62 -2.38
N PHE A 8 4.39 0.36 -1.28
CA PHE A 8 3.64 1.33 -0.52
C PHE A 8 4.20 1.34 0.89
N GLN A 9 4.78 2.47 1.29
CA GLN A 9 5.21 2.70 2.65
C GLN A 9 4.22 3.66 3.30
N LYS A 10 3.55 3.21 4.38
CA LYS A 10 2.52 3.95 5.12
C LYS A 10 3.03 4.49 6.48
N GLY A 11 4.29 4.25 6.80
CA GLY A 11 4.93 4.72 8.02
C GLY A 11 6.40 4.28 8.11
N LEU A 12 7.01 4.45 9.28
CA LEU A 12 8.42 4.07 9.52
C LEU A 12 8.67 2.57 9.27
N ASP A 13 7.80 1.72 9.81
CA ASP A 13 7.96 0.25 9.77
C ASP A 13 6.84 -0.46 9.01
N GLU A 14 5.98 0.31 8.34
CA GLU A 14 4.82 -0.22 7.64
C GLU A 14 5.01 -0.12 6.13
N ARG A 15 5.45 -1.23 5.53
CA ARG A 15 5.72 -1.36 4.11
C ARG A 15 5.01 -2.58 3.53
N ILE A 16 4.29 -2.35 2.45
CA ILE A 16 3.66 -3.38 1.63
C ILE A 16 4.34 -3.37 0.27
N SER A 17 4.66 -4.55 -0.25
CA SER A 17 5.30 -4.70 -1.56
C SER A 17 4.70 -5.82 -2.36
N ILE A 18 4.48 -5.60 -3.65
CA ILE A 18 4.11 -6.65 -4.60
C ILE A 18 5.08 -6.71 -5.77
N PHE A 19 5.25 -7.89 -6.33
CA PHE A 19 6.06 -8.09 -7.53
C PHE A 19 5.19 -8.14 -8.77
N CYS A 20 5.61 -7.42 -9.81
CA CYS A 20 4.93 -7.34 -11.10
C CYS A 20 5.95 -7.61 -12.23
N GLU A 21 5.49 -8.31 -13.27
CA GLU A 21 6.31 -8.55 -14.46
C GLU A 21 6.50 -7.28 -15.30
N SER A 22 5.62 -6.29 -15.15
CA SER A 22 5.67 -5.02 -15.87
C SER A 22 5.44 -3.81 -14.96
N ASN A 23 6.15 -2.73 -15.27
CA ASN A 23 5.92 -1.40 -14.71
C ASN A 23 5.12 -0.55 -15.72
N SER A 24 3.79 -0.70 -15.70
CA SER A 24 2.86 -0.05 -16.62
C SER A 24 1.81 0.75 -15.84
N ILE A 25 1.12 1.67 -16.52
CA ILE A 25 -0.04 2.39 -15.96
C ILE A 25 -1.06 1.41 -15.38
N SER A 26 -1.34 0.32 -16.09
CA SER A 26 -2.31 -0.70 -15.66
C SER A 26 -1.86 -1.43 -14.40
N SER A 27 -0.59 -1.84 -14.32
CA SER A 27 -0.08 -2.51 -13.12
C SER A 27 0.00 -1.58 -11.91
N ARG A 28 0.30 -0.29 -12.12
CA ARG A 28 0.27 0.73 -11.05
C ARG A 28 -1.15 1.00 -10.56
N ARG A 29 -2.14 1.11 -11.45
CA ARG A 29 -3.56 1.23 -11.07
C ARG A 29 -4.03 0.01 -10.28
N TYR A 30 -3.68 -1.18 -10.75
CA TYR A 30 -3.97 -2.42 -10.04
C TYR A 30 -3.35 -2.41 -8.63
N PHE A 31 -2.10 -1.96 -8.50
CA PHE A 31 -1.45 -1.85 -7.20
C PHE A 31 -2.17 -0.89 -6.25
N ILE A 32 -2.57 0.30 -6.70
CA ILE A 32 -3.37 1.23 -5.90
C ILE A 32 -4.67 0.58 -5.43
N GLN A 33 -5.40 -0.08 -6.34
CA GLN A 33 -6.63 -0.78 -6.01
C GLN A 33 -6.39 -1.86 -4.94
N LEU A 34 -5.32 -2.64 -5.08
CA LEU A 34 -4.94 -3.66 -4.09
C LEU A 34 -4.61 -3.02 -2.73
N MET A 35 -3.91 -1.88 -2.69
CA MET A 35 -3.62 -1.18 -1.43
C MET A 35 -4.88 -0.67 -0.76
N ARG A 36 -5.85 -0.15 -1.52
CA ARG A 36 -7.17 0.24 -0.99
C ARG A 36 -7.89 -0.95 -0.36
N GLU A 37 -7.92 -2.09 -1.07
CA GLU A 37 -8.53 -3.33 -0.57
C GLU A 37 -7.84 -3.87 0.69
N GLU A 38 -6.52 -3.80 0.76
CA GLU A 38 -5.75 -4.22 1.95
C GLU A 38 -6.08 -3.33 3.15
N ILE A 39 -6.13 -2.00 2.96
CA ILE A 39 -6.51 -1.05 4.01
C ILE A 39 -7.95 -1.35 4.50
N ASP A 40 -8.88 -1.66 3.60
CA ASP A 40 -10.27 -2.06 3.91
C ASP A 40 -10.32 -3.37 4.71
N LEU A 41 -9.50 -4.33 4.32
CA LEU A 41 -9.39 -5.62 4.99
C LEU A 41 -8.80 -5.47 6.40
N GLU A 42 -7.77 -4.63 6.58
CA GLU A 42 -7.18 -4.32 7.89
C GLU A 42 -8.24 -3.75 8.85
N LEU A 43 -9.03 -2.77 8.41
CA LEU A 43 -10.11 -2.19 9.22
C LEU A 43 -11.19 -3.21 9.55
N LYS A 44 -11.60 -4.02 8.56
CA LYS A 44 -12.60 -5.07 8.77
C LYS A 44 -12.12 -6.11 9.78
N ASN A 45 -10.90 -6.60 9.62
CA ASN A 45 -10.30 -7.58 10.52
C ASN A 45 -10.20 -7.03 11.95
N PHE A 46 -9.84 -5.75 12.09
CA PHE A 46 -9.83 -5.10 13.40
C PHE A 46 -11.23 -5.06 14.02
N LYS A 47 -12.27 -4.69 13.25
CA LYS A 47 -13.67 -4.68 13.71
C LYS A 47 -14.13 -6.08 14.14
N ASP A 48 -13.79 -7.10 13.37
CA ASP A 48 -14.18 -8.49 13.63
C ASP A 48 -13.40 -9.12 14.80
N SER A 49 -12.14 -8.70 15.04
CA SER A 49 -11.29 -9.20 16.13
C SER A 49 -11.67 -8.69 17.52
N ARG A 50 -12.66 -7.79 17.62
CA ARG A 50 -13.14 -7.25 18.89
C ARG A 50 -13.93 -8.29 19.65
N VAL A 51 -13.23 -9.08 20.46
CA VAL A 51 -13.81 -9.88 21.53
C VAL A 51 -14.10 -8.94 22.70
N ASP A 52 -15.38 -8.67 22.94
CA ASP A 52 -15.94 -8.01 24.13
C ASP A 52 -15.23 -6.74 24.64
N GLY A 53 -15.75 -5.57 24.26
CA GLY A 53 -15.60 -4.35 25.08
C GLY A 53 -14.36 -3.49 24.83
N SER A 54 -13.69 -3.58 23.67
CA SER A 54 -12.69 -2.56 23.28
C SER A 54 -13.31 -1.16 23.34
N SER A 55 -12.64 -0.19 23.98
CA SER A 55 -13.16 1.17 24.14
C SER A 55 -13.56 1.78 22.79
N SER A 56 -14.66 2.56 22.78
CA SER A 56 -15.09 3.36 21.63
C SER A 56 -13.95 4.16 21.01
N ASP A 57 -13.02 4.61 21.85
CA ASP A 57 -11.92 5.48 21.49
C ASP A 57 -10.90 4.78 20.60
N MET A 58 -10.63 3.49 20.84
CA MET A 58 -9.76 2.69 19.98
C MET A 58 -10.39 2.43 18.61
N LEU A 59 -11.73 2.41 18.51
CA LEU A 59 -12.40 2.28 17.21
C LEU A 59 -12.22 3.54 16.40
N PHE A 60 -12.55 4.65 17.06
CA PHE A 60 -12.47 5.96 16.47
C PHE A 60 -11.06 6.25 15.96
N LEU A 61 -10.04 5.98 16.78
CA LEU A 61 -8.65 6.14 16.37
C LEU A 61 -8.29 5.30 15.13
N PHE A 62 -8.69 4.03 15.10
CA PHE A 62 -8.44 3.16 13.94
C PHE A 62 -9.16 3.61 12.68
N GLU A 63 -10.40 4.10 12.81
CA GLU A 63 -11.15 4.63 11.68
C GLU A 63 -10.52 5.91 11.12
N GLU A 64 -9.96 6.78 11.96
CA GLU A 64 -9.23 7.97 11.50
C GLU A 64 -7.92 7.61 10.79
N ILE A 65 -7.13 6.67 11.33
CA ILE A 65 -5.90 6.17 10.67
C ILE A 65 -6.21 5.56 9.30
N TYR A 66 -7.31 4.82 9.21
CA TYR A 66 -7.77 4.24 7.95
C TYR A 66 -8.15 5.31 6.92
N LYS A 67 -8.90 6.36 7.34
CA LYS A 67 -9.24 7.49 6.46
C LYS A 67 -8.00 8.23 5.97
N GLU A 68 -7.04 8.46 6.86
CA GLU A 68 -5.75 9.08 6.53
C GLU A 68 -4.98 8.24 5.50
N SER A 69 -4.97 6.91 5.65
CA SER A 69 -4.31 6.00 4.71
C SER A 69 -4.91 6.07 3.30
N HIS A 70 -6.25 6.10 3.19
CA HIS A 70 -6.93 6.32 1.91
C HIS A 70 -6.62 7.70 1.31
N PHE A 71 -6.64 8.74 2.15
CA PHE A 71 -6.28 10.10 1.70
C PHE A 71 -4.87 10.16 1.14
N HIS A 72 -3.89 9.49 1.76
CA HIS A 72 -2.53 9.40 1.22
C HIS A 72 -2.49 8.75 -0.17
N LEU A 73 -3.25 7.66 -0.38
CA LEU A 73 -3.36 7.03 -1.70
C LEU A 73 -4.00 7.96 -2.72
N ASP A 74 -5.11 8.62 -2.37
CA ASP A 74 -5.82 9.55 -3.26
C ASP A 74 -4.92 10.71 -3.72
N VAL A 75 -4.15 11.29 -2.80
CA VAL A 75 -3.23 12.40 -3.11
C VAL A 75 -2.07 11.96 -4.00
N MET A 76 -1.58 10.74 -3.80
CA MET A 76 -0.40 10.23 -4.50
C MET A 76 -0.72 9.49 -5.81
N GLU A 77 -1.98 9.08 -6.03
CA GLU A 77 -2.40 8.16 -7.08
C GLU A 77 -1.98 8.62 -8.48
N ASP A 78 -2.38 9.83 -8.89
CA ASP A 78 -2.12 10.31 -10.25
C ASP A 78 -0.63 10.38 -10.56
N PHE A 79 0.15 10.90 -9.60
CA PHE A 79 1.58 11.05 -9.75
C PHE A 79 2.28 9.68 -9.79
N PHE A 80 1.83 8.74 -8.96
CA PHE A 80 2.34 7.38 -8.97
C PHE A 80 2.00 6.66 -10.28
N ILE A 81 0.75 6.74 -10.75
CA ILE A 81 0.31 6.12 -12.00
C ILE A 81 1.14 6.64 -13.17
N GLU A 82 1.41 7.94 -13.23
CA GLU A 82 2.18 8.53 -14.32
C GLU A 82 3.68 8.26 -14.21
N LYS A 83 4.28 8.50 -13.04
CA LYS A 83 5.74 8.53 -12.85
C LYS A 83 6.33 7.26 -12.23
N GLY A 84 5.50 6.41 -11.62
CA GLY A 84 5.94 5.22 -10.87
C GLY A 84 6.54 5.56 -9.50
N ILE A 85 6.43 6.81 -9.06
CA ILE A 85 6.86 7.27 -7.74
C ILE A 85 5.97 8.44 -7.32
N ALA A 86 5.57 8.46 -6.06
CA ALA A 86 4.86 9.57 -5.43
C ALA A 86 5.19 9.60 -3.95
N LYS A 87 5.27 10.79 -3.35
CA LYS A 87 5.67 10.96 -1.96
C LYS A 87 4.75 11.96 -1.29
N PHE A 88 4.16 11.57 -0.17
CA PHE A 88 3.38 12.46 0.68
C PHE A 88 4.28 13.11 1.73
N CYS A 89 5.06 12.31 2.44
CA CYS A 89 6.09 12.77 3.39
C CYS A 89 7.28 11.80 3.41
N GLU A 90 8.26 11.99 4.31
CA GLU A 90 9.47 11.16 4.36
C GLU A 90 9.19 9.66 4.46
N ASN A 91 8.19 9.28 5.25
CA ASN A 91 7.85 7.90 5.56
C ASN A 91 6.52 7.44 4.91
N VAL A 92 5.94 8.24 4.01
CA VAL A 92 4.71 7.90 3.31
C VAL A 92 4.91 8.12 1.81
N PHE A 93 5.04 7.03 1.05
CA PHE A 93 5.32 7.08 -0.38
C PHE A 93 4.87 5.82 -1.12
N LEU A 94 4.73 5.98 -2.44
CA LEU A 94 4.59 4.91 -3.42
C LEU A 94 5.81 4.89 -4.33
N GLY A 95 6.30 3.71 -4.68
CA GLY A 95 7.48 3.58 -5.52
C GLY A 95 7.50 2.29 -6.33
N VAL A 96 8.31 2.30 -7.40
CA VAL A 96 8.62 1.11 -8.18
C VAL A 96 10.13 0.91 -8.20
N GLU A 97 10.58 -0.25 -7.74
CA GLU A 97 11.99 -0.66 -7.81
C GLU A 97 12.18 -1.78 -8.85
N GLU A 98 13.15 -1.62 -9.75
CA GLU A 98 13.54 -2.73 -10.64
C GLU A 98 14.40 -3.73 -9.87
N ARG A 99 13.94 -4.98 -9.80
CA ARG A 99 14.66 -6.11 -9.22
C ARG A 99 15.22 -6.99 -10.32
N LYS A 100 16.53 -7.20 -10.28
CA LYS A 100 17.20 -8.20 -11.12
C LYS A 100 17.08 -9.55 -10.44
N VAL A 101 16.35 -10.47 -11.07
CA VAL A 101 16.24 -11.85 -10.60
C VAL A 101 17.16 -12.71 -11.44
N PHE A 102 18.08 -13.41 -10.77
CA PHE A 102 18.94 -14.43 -11.38
C PHE A 102 18.10 -15.70 -11.58
N ARG A 103 18.12 -16.26 -12.79
CA ARG A 103 17.60 -17.61 -13.00
C ARG A 103 18.65 -18.56 -12.42
N VAL A 104 18.25 -19.38 -11.46
CA VAL A 104 18.99 -20.61 -11.16
C VAL A 104 18.54 -21.60 -12.23
N GLU A 105 19.44 -21.96 -13.14
CA GLU A 105 19.21 -23.06 -14.06
C GLU A 105 19.39 -24.35 -13.26
N GLU A 106 18.33 -25.17 -13.16
CA GLU A 106 18.38 -26.55 -12.66
C GLU A 106 18.83 -27.52 -13.76
#